data_AF-A0A6V7VFW0-F1
#
_entry.id   AF-A0A6V7VFW0-F1
#
_cell.length_a   1.000
_cell.length_b   1.000
_cell.length_c   1.000
_cell.angle_alpha   90.00
_cell.angle_beta   90.00
_cell.angle_gamma   90.00
#
_symmetry.space_group_name_H-M   'P 1'
#
loop_
_entity.id
_entity.type
_entity.pdbx_description
1 polymer ?
#
loop_
_entity_poly.entity_id
_entity_poly.type
_entity_poly.pdbx_seq_one_letter_code
_entity_poly.pdbx_strand_id
1 'polypeptide(L)'
;MIKEFEKHDNCIFKARLEEKFLPEKDKVSTEYYSSYKNIVFTEKSTKQQNILSKTNTKLFISHCGVNGLNEAMYAGVPLICIP
;
A
#
# COMPACT_ATOMS: atom_id res chain seq x y z
N MET A 1 -5.89 -10.04 5.84
CA MET A 1 -6.03 -8.83 4.99
C MET A 1 -5.49 -9.06 3.59
N ILE A 2 -4.22 -9.44 3.40
CA ILE A 2 -3.62 -9.69 2.07
C ILE A 2 -4.44 -10.69 1.22
N LYS A 3 -4.84 -11.83 1.81
CA LYS A 3 -5.71 -12.83 1.14
C LYS A 3 -7.06 -12.29 0.67
N GLU A 4 -7.56 -11.23 1.29
CA GLU A 4 -8.83 -10.62 0.87
C GLU A 4 -8.61 -9.74 -0.37
N PHE A 5 -7.48 -9.02 -0.41
CA PHE A 5 -7.12 -8.19 -1.57
C PHE A 5 -6.88 -9.04 -2.83
N GLU A 6 -6.39 -10.26 -2.70
CA GLU A 6 -6.21 -11.19 -3.83
C GLU A 6 -7.53 -11.51 -4.57
N LYS A 7 -8.68 -11.42 -3.89
CA LYS A 7 -9.99 -11.67 -4.51
C LYS A 7 -10.44 -10.55 -5.46
N HIS A 8 -9.78 -9.39 -5.40
CA HIS A 8 -10.12 -8.19 -6.18
C HIS A 8 -9.12 -7.98 -7.32
N ASP A 9 -9.24 -8.79 -8.37
CA ASP A 9 -8.32 -8.83 -9.52
C ASP A 9 -8.40 -7.59 -10.43
N ASN A 10 -9.48 -6.82 -10.34
CA ASN A 10 -9.67 -5.55 -11.05
C ASN A 10 -8.93 -4.36 -10.41
N CYS A 11 -8.32 -4.55 -9.24
CA CYS A 11 -7.66 -3.50 -8.46
C CYS A 11 -6.21 -3.86 -8.17
N ILE A 12 -5.31 -2.86 -8.19
CA ILE A 12 -3.92 -3.03 -7.74
C ILE A 12 -3.77 -2.40 -6.36
N PHE A 13 -3.36 -3.21 -5.39
CA PHE A 13 -3.10 -2.77 -4.02
C PHE A 13 -1.62 -2.47 -3.83
N LYS A 14 -1.30 -1.22 -3.52
CA LYS A 14 0.05 -0.82 -3.15
C LYS A 14 0.20 -0.86 -1.65
N ALA A 15 0.96 -1.82 -1.14
CA ALA A 15 1.17 -2.01 0.29
C ALA A 15 2.58 -1.61 0.70
N ARG A 16 2.75 -1.09 1.90
CA ARG A 16 4.06 -0.92 2.54
C ARG A 16 4.11 -1.87 3.73
N LEU A 17 5.13 -2.73 3.76
CA LEU A 17 5.44 -3.56 4.91
C LEU A 17 6.65 -3.00 5.64
N GLU A 18 6.62 -3.05 6.97
CA GLU A 18 7.81 -2.79 7.77
C GLU A 18 8.79 -3.96 7.68
N GLU A 19 10.08 -3.66 7.83
CA GLU A 19 11.17 -4.66 7.79
C GLU A 19 11.02 -5.79 8.79
N LYS A 20 10.33 -5.57 9.92
CA LYS A 20 10.04 -6.60 10.92
C LYS A 20 9.03 -7.67 10.45
N PHE A 21 8.25 -7.36 9.42
CA PHE A 21 7.26 -8.26 8.83
C PHE A 21 7.74 -8.87 7.50
N LEU A 22 8.97 -8.53 7.10
CA LEU A 22 9.62 -9.11 5.93
C LEU A 22 10.22 -10.48 6.30
N PRO A 23 10.04 -11.52 5.47
CA PRO A 23 10.77 -12.78 5.64
C PRO A 23 12.29 -12.54 5.50
N GLU A 24 13.10 -13.35 6.20
CA GLU A 24 14.57 -13.21 6.23
C GLU A 24 15.23 -13.21 4.84
N LYS A 25 16.31 -12.45 4.73
CA LYS A 25 16.50 -11.45 3.66
C LYS A 25 17.02 -11.95 2.31
N ASP A 26 17.53 -13.17 2.17
CA ASP A 26 18.47 -13.41 1.06
C ASP A 26 17.95 -14.14 -0.19
N LYS A 27 16.73 -14.67 -0.18
CA LYS A 27 16.08 -15.21 -1.42
C LYS A 27 14.57 -15.01 -1.47
N VAL A 28 13.93 -14.86 -0.31
CA VAL A 28 12.48 -14.91 -0.18
C VAL A 28 11.82 -13.56 -0.48
N SER A 29 12.50 -12.42 -0.29
CA SER A 29 11.88 -11.10 -0.43
C SER A 29 11.38 -10.83 -1.86
N THR A 30 12.21 -10.99 -2.88
CA THR A 30 11.81 -10.75 -4.28
C THR A 30 10.74 -11.74 -4.76
N GLU A 31 10.84 -13.01 -4.38
CA GLU A 31 9.90 -14.06 -4.82
C GLU A 31 8.55 -13.98 -4.09
N TYR A 32 8.57 -13.69 -2.78
CA TYR A 32 7.37 -13.45 -1.97
C TYR A 32 6.58 -12.23 -2.46
N TYR A 33 7.28 -11.17 -2.87
CA TYR A 33 6.65 -10.00 -3.48
C TYR A 33 6.10 -10.26 -4.89
N SER A 34 6.64 -11.24 -5.62
CA SER A 34 6.18 -11.61 -6.96
C SER A 34 5.03 -12.64 -6.97
N SER A 35 4.73 -13.25 -5.82
CA SER A 35 3.65 -14.26 -5.70
C SER A 35 2.24 -13.67 -5.89
N TYR A 36 2.07 -12.37 -5.67
CA TYR A 36 0.75 -11.73 -5.66
C TYR A 36 0.48 -11.01 -6.98
N LYS A 37 -0.53 -11.46 -7.73
CA LYS A 37 -0.88 -10.89 -9.04
C LYS A 37 -1.25 -9.40 -8.99
N ASN A 38 -1.94 -8.98 -7.94
CA ASN A 38 -2.55 -7.66 -7.83
C ASN A 38 -2.08 -6.86 -6.61
N ILE A 39 -1.04 -7.32 -5.90
CA ILE A 39 -0.48 -6.64 -4.74
C ILE A 39 0.96 -6.27 -5.06
N VAL A 40 1.26 -4.99 -4.99
CA VAL A 40 2.59 -4.44 -5.24
C VAL A 40 3.13 -3.88 -3.94
N PHE A 41 4.23 -4.43 -3.47
CA PHE A 41 4.87 -3.94 -2.26
C PHE A 41 5.82 -2.78 -2.60
N THR A 42 5.61 -1.67 -1.90
CA THR A 42 6.37 -0.44 -2.08
C THR A 42 7.53 -0.38 -1.10
N GLU A 43 8.69 0.04 -1.59
CA GLU A 43 9.85 0.26 -0.75
C GLU A 43 9.65 1.43 0.22
N LYS A 44 10.39 1.42 1.33
CA LYS A 44 10.37 2.47 2.36
C LYS A 44 10.69 3.86 1.81
N SER A 45 11.56 3.95 0.79
CA SER A 45 11.96 5.21 0.16
C SER A 45 10.83 5.87 -0.66
N THR A 46 9.80 5.11 -1.05
CA THR A 46 8.69 5.65 -1.84
C THR A 46 7.91 6.71 -1.04
N LYS A 47 7.78 7.94 -1.55
CA LYS A 47 6.98 8.96 -0.84
C LYS A 47 5.49 8.68 -1.00
N GLN A 48 4.74 8.68 0.11
CA GLN A 48 3.28 8.44 0.13
C GLN A 48 2.53 9.47 -0.72
N GLN A 49 2.93 10.73 -0.63
CA GLN A 49 2.42 11.84 -1.44
C GLN A 49 2.50 11.57 -2.95
N ASN A 50 3.57 10.91 -3.42
CA ASN A 50 3.75 10.55 -4.83
C ASN A 50 2.80 9.43 -5.27
N ILE A 51 2.29 8.63 -4.34
CA ILE A 51 1.26 7.62 -4.62
C ILE A 51 -0.10 8.32 -4.64
N LEU A 52 -0.39 9.12 -3.61
CA LEU A 52 -1.68 9.81 -3.47
C LEU A 52 -1.93 10.83 -4.59
N SER A 53 -0.90 11.48 -5.12
CA SER A 53 -1.04 12.47 -6.20
C SER A 53 -1.34 11.88 -7.58
N LYS A 54 -1.27 10.54 -7.74
CA LYS A 54 -1.53 9.91 -9.03
C LYS A 54 -3.04 9.81 -9.29
N THR A 55 -3.44 10.10 -10.52
CA THR A 55 -4.85 10.05 -10.97
C THR A 55 -5.48 8.64 -10.90
N ASN A 56 -4.64 7.60 -10.84
CA ASN A 56 -5.07 6.22 -10.68
C ASN A 56 -5.24 5.78 -9.22
N THR A 57 -4.87 6.60 -8.24
CA THR A 57 -5.12 6.32 -6.83
C THR A 57 -6.58 6.64 -6.51
N LYS A 58 -7.37 5.60 -6.26
CA LYS A 58 -8.82 5.70 -6.04
C LYS A 58 -9.22 5.66 -4.57
N LEU A 59 -8.37 5.07 -3.74
CA LEU A 59 -8.67 4.83 -2.33
C LEU A 59 -7.37 4.76 -1.53
N PHE A 60 -7.40 5.30 -0.31
CA PHE A 60 -6.32 5.19 0.65
C PHE A 60 -6.83 4.54 1.95
N ILE A 61 -6.30 3.37 2.29
CA ILE A 61 -6.57 2.70 3.57
C ILE A 61 -5.50 3.14 4.56
N SER A 62 -5.91 3.76 5.67
CA SER A 62 -4.99 4.42 6.59
C SER A 62 -5.38 4.21 8.04
N HIS A 63 -4.39 4.21 8.93
CA HIS A 63 -4.62 4.33 10.38
C HIS A 63 -5.13 5.72 10.79
N CYS A 64 -5.22 6.66 9.84
CA CYS A 64 -5.77 8.00 10.05
C CYS A 64 -4.99 8.83 11.07
N GLY A 65 -3.67 8.62 11.12
CA GLY A 65 -2.74 9.57 11.70
C GLY A 65 -2.80 10.92 10.96
N VAL A 66 -2.58 12.01 11.69
CA VAL A 66 -2.79 13.40 11.24
C VAL A 66 -2.15 13.69 9.87
N ASN A 67 -0.91 13.27 9.65
CA ASN A 67 -0.21 13.50 8.38
C ASN A 67 -0.86 12.75 7.22
N GLY A 68 -1.23 11.48 7.41
CA GLY A 68 -1.87 10.69 6.36
C GLY A 68 -3.26 11.22 6.00
N LEU A 69 -4.00 11.73 6.99
CA LEU A 69 -5.28 12.38 6.76
C LEU A 69 -5.11 13.65 5.92
N ASN A 70 -4.19 14.54 6.31
CA ASN A 70 -3.92 15.78 5.59
C ASN A 70 -3.46 15.52 4.14
N GLU A 71 -2.57 14.55 3.92
CA GLU A 71 -2.09 14.20 2.59
C GLU A 71 -3.21 13.70 1.68
N ALA A 72 -4.11 12.87 2.21
CA ALA A 72 -5.23 12.34 1.44
C ALA A 72 -6.32 13.38 1.17
N MET A 73 -6.61 14.24 2.15
CA MET A 73 -7.50 15.39 1.96
C MET A 73 -6.96 16.33 0.89
N TYR A 74 -5.66 16.66 0.94
CA TYR A 74 -5.01 17.50 -0.07
C TYR A 74 -5.04 16.87 -1.47
N ALA A 75 -4.81 15.55 -1.56
CA ALA A 75 -4.87 14.83 -2.82
C ALA A 75 -6.29 14.56 -3.34
N GLY A 76 -7.33 14.83 -2.54
CA GLY A 76 -8.72 14.52 -2.89
C GLY A 76 -8.99 13.02 -3.01
N VAL A 77 -8.25 12.19 -2.27
CA VAL A 77 -8.36 10.72 -2.31
C VAL A 77 -9.28 10.24 -1.17
N PRO A 78 -10.35 9.49 -1.46
CA PRO A 78 -11.19 8.88 -0.44
C PRO A 78 -10.43 7.95 0.51
N LEU A 79 -10.81 7.95 1.79
CA LEU A 79 -10.15 7.18 2.84
C LEU A 79 -11.04 6.07 3.42
N ILE A 80 -10.43 4.93 3.73
CA ILE A 80 -10.96 3.99 4.74
C ILE A 80 -10.05 4.10 5.96
N CYS A 81 -10.62 4.56 7.08
CA CYS A 81 -9.91 4.67 8.35
C CYS A 81 -9.99 3.35 9.13
N ILE A 82 -8.82 2.83 9.53
CA ILE A 82 -8.67 1.68 10.43
C ILE A 82 -7.71 2.12 11.55
N PRO A 83 -8.20 2.86 12.55
CA PRO A 83 -7.37 3.42 13.62
C PRO A 83 -6.70 2.34 14.47
#